data_AF-A0A7D3ZGK1-F1
#
_entry.id   AF-A0A7D3ZGK1-F1
#
_cell.length_a   1.000
_cell.length_b   1.000
_cell.length_c   1.000
_cell.angle_alpha   90.00
_cell.angle_beta   90.00
_cell.angle_gamma   90.00
#
_symmetry.space_group_name_H-M   'P 1'
#
loop_
_entity.id
_entity.type
_entity.pdbx_description
1 polymer ?
#
loop_
_entity_poly.entity_id
_entity_poly.type
_entity_poly.pdbx_seq_one_letter_code
_entity_poly.pdbx_strand_id
1 'polypeptide(L)' 'MDIVEWASNGLDVTWRPTAVALRPRQTLRWQIDHRLTTERGWYYRLDTLNVSYGHRTAEAFLHPPTHRVDERSHR' A
#
# COMPACT_ATOMS: atom_id res chain seq x y z
N MET A 1 -18.07 -18.28 16.37
CA MET A 1 -17.93 -16.84 16.06
C MET A 1 -16.71 -16.75 15.18
N ASP A 2 -16.91 -16.71 13.87
CA ASP A 2 -15.82 -16.70 12.89
C ASP A 2 -14.99 -15.44 13.07
N ILE A 3 -13.74 -15.62 13.48
CA ILE A 3 -12.75 -14.54 13.44
C ILE A 3 -12.51 -14.28 11.95
N VAL A 4 -13.01 -13.15 11.47
CA VAL A 4 -12.92 -12.78 10.06
C VAL A 4 -11.45 -12.74 9.67
N GLU A 5 -11.08 -13.45 8.61
CA GLU A 5 -9.71 -13.72 8.16
C GLU A 5 -8.79 -12.48 8.12
N TRP A 6 -9.35 -11.28 7.87
CA TRP A 6 -8.59 -10.03 7.88
C TRP A 6 -8.00 -9.68 9.26
N ALA A 7 -8.63 -10.08 10.36
CA ALA A 7 -8.19 -9.79 11.73
C ALA A 7 -6.98 -10.64 12.14
N SER A 8 -6.79 -11.78 11.48
CA SER A 8 -5.71 -12.73 11.74
C SER A 8 -4.39 -12.35 11.06
N ASN A 9 -4.39 -11.35 10.18
CA ASN A 9 -3.27 -11.01 9.30
C ASN A 9 -2.20 -10.09 9.92
N GLY A 10 -2.23 -9.86 11.23
CA GLY A 10 -1.23 -9.01 11.90
C GLY A 10 -1.25 -7.53 11.44
N LEU A 11 -2.32 -7.13 10.75
CA LEU A 11 -2.63 -5.71 10.55
C LEU A 11 -3.10 -5.17 11.90
N ASP A 12 -2.25 -4.37 12.54
CA ASP A 12 -2.70 -3.57 13.66
C ASP A 12 -3.86 -2.68 13.19
N VAL A 13 -5.09 -2.99 13.62
CA VAL A 13 -6.29 -2.22 13.25
C VAL A 13 -6.19 -0.75 13.66
N THR A 14 -5.30 -0.43 14.59
CA THR A 14 -5.02 0.94 15.01
C THR A 14 -4.04 1.66 14.08
N TRP A 15 -3.24 0.93 13.30
CA TRP A 15 -2.37 1.53 12.31
C TRP A 15 -3.18 1.92 11.07
N ARG A 16 -3.48 3.22 10.99
CA ARG A 16 -4.07 3.84 9.80
C ARG A 16 -3.08 4.83 9.23
N PRO A 17 -2.42 4.52 8.09
CA PRO A 17 -1.57 5.50 7.43
C PRO A 17 -2.40 6.74 7.10
N THR A 18 -1.80 7.92 7.25
CA THR A 18 -2.43 9.19 6.91
C THR A 18 -2.96 9.13 5.49
N ALA A 19 -4.24 9.46 5.31
CA ALA A 19 -4.86 9.43 4.00
C ALA A 19 -4.12 10.39 3.04
N VAL A 20 -3.78 9.90 1.85
CA VAL A 20 -3.17 10.71 0.79
C VAL A 20 -4.28 11.22 -0.13
N ALA A 21 -4.54 12.53 -0.07
CA ALA A 21 -5.47 13.18 -1.00
C ALA A 21 -4.81 13.40 -2.37
N LEU A 22 -5.40 12.84 -3.42
CA LEU A 22 -4.94 13.02 -4.80
C LEU A 22 -5.81 14.02 -5.56
N ARG A 23 -5.17 15.06 -6.11
CA ARG A 23 -5.80 15.98 -7.07
C ARG A 23 -5.66 15.45 -8.50
N PRO A 24 -6.47 15.95 -9.46
CA PRO A 24 -6.26 15.62 -10.86
C PRO A 24 -4.81 15.83 -11.26
N ARG A 25 -4.26 14.91 -12.06
CA ARG A 25 -2.86 14.92 -12.52
C ARG A 25 -1.82 14.54 -11.47
N GLN A 26 -2.18 14.36 -10.21
CA GLN A 26 -1.25 13.84 -9.21
C GLN A 26 -1.16 12.31 -9.28
N THR A 27 0.02 11.81 -8.97
CA THR A 27 0.29 10.37 -8.88
C THR A 27 0.87 10.04 -7.50
N LEU A 28 0.57 8.85 -7.03
CA LEU A 28 1.13 8.26 -5.81
C LEU A 28 1.91 7.01 -6.20
N ARG A 29 3.08 6.84 -5.61
CA ARG A 29 3.78 5.55 -5.53
C ARG A 29 3.83 5.12 -4.07
N TRP A 30 3.23 3.97 -3.77
CA TRP A 30 3.13 3.42 -2.42
C TRP A 30 3.91 2.10 -2.37
N GLN A 31 4.91 2.02 -1.50
CA GLN A 31 5.58 0.78 -1.14
C GLN A 31 4.89 0.15 0.08
N ILE A 32 4.24 -0.98 -0.13
CA ILE A 32 3.39 -1.66 0.86
C ILE A 32 4.17 -2.87 1.42
N ASP A 33 4.38 -2.88 2.73
CA ASP A 33 5.13 -3.92 3.44
C ASP A 33 4.18 -5.00 3.96
N HIS A 34 4.18 -6.16 3.29
CA HIS A 34 3.38 -7.30 3.70
C HIS A 34 4.20 -8.28 4.53
N ARG A 35 3.64 -8.67 5.68
CA ARG A 35 4.03 -9.85 6.43
C ARG A 35 2.91 -10.87 6.33
N LEU A 36 3.20 -12.00 5.71
CA LEU A 36 2.21 -13.02 5.37
C LEU A 36 2.54 -14.31 6.13
N THR A 37 1.49 -14.98 6.63
CA THR A 37 1.59 -16.29 7.26
C THR A 37 1.12 -17.37 6.31
N THR A 38 1.81 -18.51 6.30
CA THR A 38 1.44 -19.71 5.54
C THR A 38 1.65 -20.94 6.40
N GLU A 39 1.16 -22.09 5.95
CA GLU A 39 1.46 -23.40 6.55
C GLU A 39 2.97 -23.69 6.62
N ARG A 40 3.79 -23.04 5.77
CA ARG A 40 5.25 -23.19 5.71
C ARG A 40 6.01 -22.15 6.55
N GLY A 41 5.29 -21.33 7.31
CA GLY A 41 5.84 -20.25 8.12
C GLY A 41 5.59 -18.86 7.52
N TRP A 42 6.40 -17.91 7.97
CA TRP A 42 6.27 -16.50 7.61
C TRP A 42 7.09 -16.14 6.38
N TYR A 43 6.57 -15.24 5.55
CA TYR A 43 7.34 -14.60 4.50
C TYR A 43 6.99 -13.11 4.39
N TYR A 44 7.96 -12.36 3.87
CA TYR A 44 7.82 -10.93 3.60
C TYR A 44 7.63 -10.69 2.10
N ARG A 45 6.80 -9.71 1.75
CA ARG A 45 6.62 -9.24 0.38
C ARG A 45 6.53 -7.72 0.39
N LEU A 46 7.27 -7.07 -0.51
CA LEU A 46 7.20 -5.62 -0.70
C LEU A 46 6.59 -5.33 -2.06
N ASP A 47 5.39 -4.77 -2.06
CA ASP A 47 4.67 -4.42 -3.29
C ASP A 47 4.81 -2.93 -3.60
N THR A 48 4.82 -2.58 -4.88
CA THR A 48 4.75 -1.18 -5.33
C THR A 48 3.43 -0.93 -6.05
N LEU A 49 2.56 -0.14 -5.43
CA LEU A 49 1.30 0.30 -6.00
C LEU A 49 1.45 1.71 -6.57
N ASN A 50 1.12 1.87 -7.86
CA ASN A 50 1.08 3.19 -8.50
C ASN A 50 -0.39 3.61 -8.70
N VAL A 51 -0.76 4.79 -8.22
CA VAL A 51 -2.13 5.31 -8.26
C VAL A 51 -2.15 6.67 -8.95
N SER A 52 -3.14 6.91 -9.80
CA SER A 52 -3.42 8.21 -10.40
C SER A 52 -4.91 8.55 -10.27
N TYR A 53 -5.22 9.82 -10.03
CA TYR A 53 -6.61 10.28 -10.02
C TYR A 53 -7.01 10.89 -11.38
N GLY A 54 -8.12 10.40 -11.94
CA GLY A 54 -8.65 10.80 -13.25
C GLY A 54 -8.20 9.92 -14.42
N HIS A 55 -8.67 10.23 -15.62
CA HIS A 55 -8.32 9.48 -16.82
C HIS A 55 -6.87 9.75 -17.23
N ARG A 56 -6.03 8.71 -17.19
CA ARG A 56 -4.59 8.78 -17.50
C ARG A 56 -4.12 7.50 -18.19
N THR A 57 -3.12 7.65 -19.07
CA THR A 57 -2.37 6.53 -19.63
C THR A 57 -1.35 6.02 -18.61
N ALA A 58 -0.89 4.77 -18.80
CA ALA A 58 0.12 4.17 -17.93
C ALA A 58 1.47 4.94 -17.93
N GLU A 59 1.72 5.74 -18.97
CA GLU A 59 2.90 6.61 -19.08
C GLU A 59 3.04 7.58 -17.90
N ALA A 60 1.93 7.93 -17.23
CA ALA A 60 1.95 8.76 -16.03
C ALA A 60 2.86 8.20 -14.92
N PHE A 61 3.12 6.88 -14.91
CA PHE A 61 3.94 6.21 -13.90
C PHE A 61 5.42 6.09 -14.27
N LEU A 62 5.79 6.47 -15.50
CA LEU A 62 7.19 6.56 -15.94
C LEU A 62 7.88 7.82 -15.40
N HIS A 63 7.10 8.83 -15.00
CA HIS A 63 7.61 10.06 -14.40
C HIS A 63 7.72 9.93 -12.87
N PRO A 64 8.54 10.79 -12.21
CA PRO A 64 8.56 10.87 -10.76
C PRO A 64 7.15 11.09 -10.17
N PRO A 65 6.74 10.32 -9.15
CA PRO A 65 5.42 10.48 -8.55
C PRO A 65 5.32 11.78 -7.75
N THR A 66 4.11 12.34 -7.71
CA THR A 66 3.82 13.54 -6.89
C THR A 66 3.87 13.24 -5.40
N HIS A 67 3.37 12.07 -5.01
CA HIS A 67 3.35 11.60 -3.62
C HIS A 67 4.09 10.26 -3.50
N ARG A 68 4.74 10.05 -2.36
CA ARG A 68 5.41 8.79 -2.01
C ARG A 68 4.99 8.37 -0.61
N VAL A 69 4.67 7.10 -0.46
CA VAL A 69 4.45 6.46 0.84
C VAL A 69 5.34 5.21 0.87
N ASP A 70 6.14 5.07 1.92
CA ASP A 70 6.91 3.85 2.20
C ASP A 70 6.58 3.39 3.62
N GLU A 71 5.84 2.29 3.74
CA GLU A 71 5.39 1.81 5.05
C GLU A 71 6.55 1.42 5.98
N ARG A 72 7.72 1.11 5.41
CA ARG A 72 8.92 0.79 6.19
C ARG A 72 9.52 2.00 6.90
N SER A 73 9.24 3.22 6.43
CA SER A 73 9.67 4.44 7.13
C SER A 73 8.69 4.89 8.22
N HIS A 74 7.57 4.18 8.38
CA HIS A 74 6.52 4.51 9.34
C HIS A 74 6.32 3.41 10.42
N ARG A 75 7.22 2.43 10.48
CA ARG A 75 7.13 1.26 11.34
C ARG A 75 8.13 1.29 12.49
#